data_AF-A0A966WGZ2-F1
#
_entry.id   AF-A0A966WGZ2-F1
#
_cell.length_a   1.000
_cell.length_b   1.000
_cell.length_c   1.000
_cell.angle_alpha   90.00
_cell.angle_beta   90.00
_cell.angle_gamma   90.00
#
_symmetry.space_group_name_H-M   'P 1'
#
loop_
_entity.id
_entity.type
_entity.pdbx_description
1 polymer ?
#
loop_
_entity_poly.entity_id
_entity_poly.type
_entity_poly.pdbx_seq_one_letter_code
_entity_poly.pdbx_strand_id
1 'polypeptide(L)'
;MRLFFTVMFLAAFSTHAQNRSGLTRIPVVFSGGHETDPRDHGRPVVLIAGALGVSPEVFRDAFRGVHPADPERGPVPAEAQANKAALLSKLGKYGVTNERLDQVSNYYR
;
A
#
# COMPACT_ATOMS: atom_id res chain seq x y z
N MET A 1 62.52 -22.35 -36.40
CA MET A 1 62.38 -21.40 -35.28
C MET A 1 60.96 -20.84 -35.35
N ARG A 2 60.08 -21.24 -34.42
CA ARG A 2 58.62 -21.08 -34.52
C ARG A 2 58.16 -19.73 -33.97
N LEU A 3 57.31 -19.11 -34.79
CA LEU A 3 56.57 -17.86 -34.65
C LEU A 3 55.58 -17.91 -33.47
N PHE A 4 55.55 -16.89 -32.62
CA PHE A 4 54.40 -16.61 -31.73
C PHE A 4 54.23 -15.09 -31.58
N PHE A 5 53.38 -14.51 -32.43
CA PHE A 5 52.79 -13.19 -32.22
C PHE A 5 51.47 -13.40 -31.48
N THR A 6 51.45 -13.09 -30.18
CA THR A 6 50.21 -13.12 -29.38
C THR A 6 49.63 -11.71 -29.35
N VAL A 7 48.58 -11.47 -30.14
CA VAL A 7 47.79 -10.24 -30.09
C VAL A 7 46.75 -10.41 -28.98
N MET A 8 46.91 -9.61 -27.92
CA MET A 8 45.97 -9.50 -26.81
C MET A 8 44.74 -8.71 -27.27
N PHE A 9 43.65 -9.41 -27.59
CA PHE A 9 42.37 -8.79 -27.94
C PHE A 9 41.66 -8.33 -26.65
N LEU A 10 41.71 -7.02 -26.39
CA LEU A 10 40.96 -6.38 -25.31
C LEU A 10 39.49 -6.24 -25.74
N ALA A 11 38.63 -7.15 -25.31
CA ALA A 11 37.19 -7.03 -25.54
C ALA A 11 36.59 -5.94 -24.64
N ALA A 12 36.44 -4.73 -25.18
CA ALA A 12 35.61 -3.70 -24.56
C ALA A 12 34.14 -4.13 -24.66
N PHE A 13 33.59 -4.68 -23.58
CA PHE A 13 32.14 -4.86 -23.44
C PHE A 13 31.51 -3.47 -23.29
N SER A 14 31.10 -2.88 -24.42
CA SER A 14 30.22 -1.71 -24.39
C SER A 14 28.85 -2.15 -23.89
N THR A 15 28.55 -1.88 -22.63
CA THR A 15 27.18 -1.93 -22.10
C THR A 15 26.37 -0.87 -22.85
N HIS A 16 25.73 -1.25 -23.96
CA HIS A 16 24.70 -0.44 -24.57
C HIS A 16 23.56 -0.34 -23.57
N ALA A 17 23.52 0.76 -22.81
CA ALA A 17 22.30 1.22 -22.18
C ALA A 17 21.26 1.31 -23.30
N GLN A 18 20.29 0.39 -23.30
CA GLN A 18 19.23 0.38 -24.29
C GLN A 18 18.53 1.74 -24.26
N ASN A 19 18.81 2.55 -25.26
CA ASN A 19 18.09 3.78 -25.52
C ASN A 19 16.64 3.36 -25.81
N ARG A 20 15.72 3.59 -24.86
CA ARG A 20 14.29 3.26 -25.01
C ARG A 20 13.60 4.26 -25.95
N SER A 21 14.21 4.50 -27.11
CA SER A 21 13.69 5.31 -28.21
C SER A 21 12.52 4.56 -28.84
N GLY A 22 11.30 4.89 -28.39
CA GLY A 22 10.09 4.19 -28.81
C GLY A 22 8.98 4.15 -27.75
N LEU A 23 9.25 4.62 -26.53
CA LEU A 23 8.20 4.76 -25.51
C LEU A 23 7.35 6.01 -25.76
N THR A 24 6.16 5.82 -26.32
CA THR A 24 5.13 6.85 -26.38
C THR A 24 4.55 7.06 -24.97
N ARG A 25 4.77 8.24 -24.40
CA ARG A 25 4.15 8.64 -23.13
C ARG A 25 2.77 9.24 -23.41
N ILE A 26 1.74 8.62 -22.86
CA ILE A 26 0.36 9.12 -22.94
C ILE A 26 0.03 9.80 -21.60
N PRO A 27 -0.44 11.05 -21.60
CA PRO A 27 -0.92 11.69 -20.37
C PRO A 27 -2.19 10.97 -19.89
N VAL A 28 -2.15 10.43 -18.67
CA VAL A 28 -3.30 9.82 -18.00
C VAL A 28 -3.66 10.70 -16.81
N VAL A 29 -4.93 11.12 -16.75
CA VAL A 29 -5.50 11.82 -15.60
C VAL A 29 -6.34 10.82 -14.82
N PHE A 30 -6.00 10.60 -13.56
CA PHE A 30 -6.86 9.88 -12.62
C PHE A 30 -7.72 10.90 -11.89
N SER A 31 -9.04 10.71 -11.89
CA SER A 31 -9.99 11.49 -11.10
C SER A 31 -10.81 10.55 -10.22
N GLY A 32 -11.27 11.04 -9.06
CA GLY A 32 -11.97 10.23 -8.07
C GLY A 32 -11.03 9.42 -7.17
N GLY A 33 -11.50 8.28 -6.67
CA GLY A 33 -10.73 7.40 -5.77
C GLY A 33 -10.83 7.79 -4.29
N HIS A 34 -11.74 8.70 -3.96
CA HIS A 34 -12.04 9.16 -2.59
C HIS A 34 -13.50 8.89 -2.21
N GLU A 35 -14.22 8.12 -3.03
CA GLU A 35 -15.60 7.78 -2.79
C GLU A 35 -15.70 6.82 -1.59
N THR A 36 -16.69 7.09 -0.74
CA THR A 36 -17.07 6.16 0.33
C THR A 36 -18.27 5.35 -0.11
N ASP A 37 -18.43 4.17 0.48
CA ASP A 37 -19.62 3.36 0.27
C ASP A 37 -20.75 3.90 1.17
N PRO A 38 -21.95 4.17 0.63
CA PRO A 38 -23.09 4.59 1.44
C PRO A 38 -23.40 3.66 2.62
N ARG A 39 -23.10 2.36 2.49
CA ARG A 39 -23.27 1.35 3.56
C ARG A 39 -22.37 1.59 4.76
N ASP A 40 -21.27 2.33 4.57
CA ASP A 40 -20.30 2.63 5.63
C ASP A 40 -20.62 3.96 6.33
N HIS A 41 -21.76 4.60 6.02
CA HIS A 41 -22.27 5.81 6.69
C HIS A 41 -21.24 6.96 6.74
N GLY A 42 -20.54 7.19 5.64
CA GLY A 42 -19.49 8.22 5.52
C GLY A 42 -18.12 7.78 6.04
N ARG A 43 -17.96 6.56 6.55
CA ARG A 43 -16.66 6.04 6.98
C ARG A 43 -15.83 5.60 5.78
N PRO A 44 -14.51 5.90 5.75
CA PRO A 44 -13.63 5.62 4.61
C PRO A 44 -13.16 4.15 4.54
N VAL A 45 -14.07 3.19 4.73
CA VAL A 45 -13.78 1.74 4.77
C VAL A 45 -13.11 1.26 3.47
N VAL A 46 -13.68 1.60 2.31
CA VAL A 46 -13.14 1.21 1.00
C VAL A 46 -11.73 1.78 0.77
N LEU A 47 -11.51 3.03 1.19
CA LEU A 47 -10.23 3.73 1.02
C LEU A 47 -9.14 3.15 1.92
N ILE A 48 -9.47 2.88 3.18
CA ILE A 48 -8.56 2.22 4.12
C ILE A 48 -8.25 0.80 3.65
N ALA A 49 -9.26 0.03 3.22
CA ALA A 49 -9.06 -1.33 2.73
C ALA A 49 -8.09 -1.36 1.52
N GLY A 50 -8.31 -0.49 0.54
CA GLY A 50 -7.43 -0.36 -0.63
C GLY A 50 -6.00 0.03 -0.23
N ALA A 51 -5.83 0.99 0.69
CA ALA A 51 -4.51 1.40 1.17
C ALA A 51 -3.79 0.31 1.99
N LEU A 52 -4.54 -0.58 2.66
CA LEU A 52 -4.01 -1.74 3.38
C LEU A 52 -3.79 -2.97 2.47
N GLY A 53 -4.26 -2.94 1.22
CA GLY A 53 -4.13 -4.06 0.28
C GLY A 53 -5.06 -5.24 0.59
N VAL A 54 -6.20 -4.99 1.24
CA VAL A 54 -7.23 -5.99 1.54
C VAL A 54 -8.55 -5.64 0.84
N SER A 55 -9.45 -6.62 0.65
CA SER A 55 -10.77 -6.31 0.11
C SER A 55 -11.60 -5.49 1.11
N PRO A 56 -12.51 -4.62 0.63
CA PRO A 56 -13.42 -3.88 1.50
C PRO A 56 -14.23 -4.79 2.44
N GLU A 57 -14.61 -5.97 1.98
CA GLU A 57 -15.39 -6.95 2.74
C GLU A 57 -14.59 -7.53 3.91
N VAL A 58 -13.30 -7.83 3.69
CA VAL A 58 -12.39 -8.28 4.74
C VAL A 58 -12.19 -7.19 5.78
N PHE A 59 -11.96 -5.95 5.34
CA PHE A 59 -11.79 -4.84 6.27
C PHE A 59 -13.08 -4.54 7.03
N ARG A 60 -14.24 -4.60 6.37
CA ARG A 60 -15.55 -4.39 6.99
C ARG A 60 -15.87 -5.45 8.03
N ASP A 61 -15.53 -6.72 7.77
CA ASP A 61 -15.65 -7.79 8.76
C ASP A 61 -14.74 -7.54 9.98
N ALA A 62 -13.49 -7.18 9.76
CA ALA A 62 -12.58 -6.79 10.84
C ALA A 62 -13.12 -5.59 11.64
N PHE A 63 -13.68 -4.61 10.95
CA PHE A 63 -14.22 -3.40 11.56
C PHE A 63 -15.45 -3.64 12.43
N ARG A 64 -16.20 -4.74 12.24
CA ARG A 64 -17.34 -5.08 13.11
C ARG A 64 -16.94 -5.28 14.57
N GLY A 65 -15.68 -5.60 14.85
CA GLY A 65 -15.16 -5.72 16.22
C GLY A 65 -14.70 -4.39 16.84
N VAL A 66 -14.68 -3.31 16.06
CA VAL A 66 -14.33 -1.97 16.55
C VAL A 66 -15.58 -1.35 17.16
N HIS A 67 -15.43 -0.82 18.38
CA HIS A 67 -16.45 -0.02 19.03
C HIS A 67 -16.06 1.46 18.86
N PRO A 68 -16.69 2.20 17.94
CA PRO A 68 -16.39 3.61 17.77
C PRO A 68 -16.64 4.33 19.08
N ALA A 69 -15.72 5.21 19.44
CA ALA A 69 -15.95 6.09 20.57
C ALA A 69 -17.03 7.11 20.26
N ASP A 70 -17.52 7.77 21.31
CA ASP A 70 -18.51 8.83 21.19
C ASP A 70 -18.00 9.91 20.21
N PRO A 71 -18.81 10.30 19.19
CA PRO A 71 -18.43 11.30 18.20
C PRO A 71 -18.00 12.64 18.81
N GLU A 72 -18.56 13.03 19.97
CA GLU A 72 -18.27 14.32 20.60
C GLU A 72 -16.97 14.33 21.40
N ARG A 73 -16.55 13.17 21.93
CA ARG A 73 -15.36 13.06 22.81
C ARG A 73 -14.16 12.38 22.15
N GLY A 74 -14.39 11.62 21.07
CA GLY A 74 -13.39 10.74 20.47
C GLY A 74 -12.95 9.60 21.39
N PRO A 75 -12.07 8.69 20.93
CA PRO A 75 -11.62 7.56 21.73
C PRO A 75 -10.59 7.98 22.77
N VAL A 76 -10.75 7.50 24.00
CA VAL A 76 -9.66 7.53 24.97
C VAL A 76 -8.56 6.55 24.54
N PRO A 77 -7.30 6.70 25.01
CA PRO A 77 -6.20 5.86 24.57
C PRO A 77 -6.46 4.34 24.70
N ALA A 78 -7.15 3.92 25.77
CA ALA A 78 -7.51 2.52 25.97
C ALA A 78 -8.50 2.00 24.91
N GLU A 79 -9.50 2.80 24.52
CA GLU A 79 -10.47 2.45 23.47
C GLU A 79 -9.78 2.35 22.10
N ALA A 80 -8.91 3.32 21.80
CA ALA A 80 -8.13 3.30 20.57
C ALA A 80 -7.26 2.04 20.49
N GLN A 81 -6.60 1.66 21.58
CA GLN A 81 -5.77 0.46 21.64
C GLN A 81 -6.60 -0.83 21.53
N ALA A 82 -7.77 -0.90 22.17
CA ALA A 82 -8.66 -2.05 22.08
C ALA A 82 -9.18 -2.24 20.65
N ASN A 83 -9.63 -1.15 20.01
CA ASN A 83 -10.11 -1.18 18.63
C ASN A 83 -9.02 -1.60 17.64
N LYS A 84 -7.81 -1.08 17.84
CA LYS A 84 -6.63 -1.48 17.06
C LYS A 84 -6.32 -2.96 17.23
N ALA A 85 -6.31 -3.47 18.45
CA ALA A 85 -6.07 -4.89 18.71
C ALA A 85 -7.11 -5.78 18.01
N ALA A 86 -8.39 -5.38 18.02
CA ALA A 86 -9.45 -6.07 17.31
C ALA A 86 -9.18 -6.14 15.80
N LEU A 87 -8.79 -5.02 15.18
CA LEU A 87 -8.43 -4.97 13.76
C LEU A 87 -7.23 -5.87 13.44
N LEU A 88 -6.14 -5.76 14.21
CA LEU A 88 -4.92 -6.53 13.97
C LEU A 88 -5.13 -8.05 14.13
N SER A 89 -6.02 -8.47 15.03
CA SER A 89 -6.36 -9.89 15.20
C SER A 89 -6.92 -10.53 13.93
N LYS A 90 -7.60 -9.74 13.08
CA LYS A 90 -8.21 -10.20 11.82
C LYS A 90 -7.33 -9.91 10.61
N LEU A 91 -6.68 -8.75 10.61
CA LEU A 91 -5.93 -8.23 9.46
C LEU A 91 -4.47 -8.71 9.42
N GLY A 92 -3.90 -9.13 10.57
CA GLY A 92 -2.50 -9.55 10.64
C GLY A 92 -2.16 -10.70 9.69
N LYS A 93 -3.08 -11.64 9.44
CA LYS A 93 -2.91 -12.74 8.48
C LYS A 93 -2.80 -12.28 7.02
N TYR A 94 -3.20 -11.03 6.72
CA TYR A 94 -3.04 -10.40 5.41
C TYR A 94 -1.79 -9.52 5.33
N GLY A 95 -0.90 -9.58 6.33
CA GLY A 95 0.35 -8.81 6.37
C GLY A 95 0.18 -7.38 6.87
N VAL A 96 -0.99 -7.01 7.41
CA VAL A 96 -1.22 -5.69 8.00
C VAL A 96 -0.49 -5.59 9.35
N THR A 97 0.48 -4.68 9.45
CA THR A 97 1.18 -4.39 10.70
C THR A 97 0.49 -3.29 11.49
N ASN A 98 0.84 -3.16 12.77
CA ASN A 98 0.39 -2.07 13.61
C ASN A 98 0.76 -0.70 13.01
N GLU A 99 2.00 -0.55 12.58
CA GLU A 99 2.55 0.70 12.03
C GLU A 99 1.83 1.07 10.74
N ARG A 100 1.55 0.07 9.88
CA ARG A 100 0.83 0.29 8.63
C ARG A 100 -0.63 0.65 8.88
N LEU A 101 -1.28 -0.01 9.83
CA LEU A 101 -2.67 0.30 10.21
C LEU A 101 -2.78 1.71 10.77
N ASP A 102 -1.85 2.13 11.62
CA ASP A 102 -1.79 3.49 12.17
C ASP A 102 -1.58 4.54 11.08
N GLN A 103 -0.58 4.32 10.22
CA GLN A 103 -0.27 5.22 9.13
C GLN A 103 -1.50 5.47 8.24
N VAL A 104 -2.17 4.40 7.81
CA VAL A 104 -3.33 4.50 6.92
C VAL A 104 -4.54 5.09 7.65
N SER A 105 -4.83 4.65 8.88
CA SER A 105 -6.00 5.13 9.62
C SER A 105 -5.89 6.62 9.94
N ASN A 106 -4.70 7.10 10.32
CA ASN A 106 -4.47 8.52 10.61
C ASN A 106 -4.55 9.42 9.37
N TYR A 107 -4.26 8.87 8.18
CA TYR A 107 -4.38 9.61 6.93
C TYR A 107 -5.85 9.92 6.55
N TYR A 108 -6.78 9.03 6.91
CA TYR A 108 -8.21 9.13 6.56
C TYR A 108 -9.11 9.61 7.71
N ARG A 109 -8.51 10.04 8.82
CA ARG A 109 -9.21 10.50 10.03
C ARG A 109 -9.21 12.01 10.11
#